data_AF-A0A351EYR7-F1
#
_entry.id   AF-A0A351EYR7-F1
#
_cell.length_a   1.000
_cell.length_b   1.000
_cell.length_c   1.000
_cell.angle_alpha   90.00
_cell.angle_beta   90.00
_cell.angle_gamma   90.00
#
_symmetry.space_group_name_H-M   'P 1'
#
loop_
_entity.id
_entity.type
_entity.pdbx_description
1 polymer ?
#
loop_
_entity_poly.entity_id
_entity_poly.type
_entity_poly.pdbx_seq_one_letter_code
_entity_poly.pdbx_strand_id
1 'polypeptide(L)'
;TTVLTGGLDPSELRTLCEQQAGLILGLGIAGIEGFRLAHMGHLNPPMILGALGTIEAALHSLGTPMTSSGVAAAAAALGPHL
;
A
#
# COMPACT_ATOMS: atom_id res chain seq x y z
N THR A 1 -9.22 0.43 -4.61
CA THR A 1 -8.67 0.74 -5.96
C THR A 1 -7.51 -0.18 -6.29
N THR A 2 -7.31 -0.54 -7.56
CA THR A 2 -6.15 -1.31 -8.01
C THR A 2 -4.92 -0.42 -8.14
N VAL A 3 -3.79 -0.86 -7.58
CA VAL A 3 -2.47 -0.24 -7.66
C VAL A 3 -1.56 -1.20 -8.41
N LEU A 4 -0.99 -0.74 -9.52
CA LEU A 4 -0.08 -1.54 -10.35
C LEU A 4 1.29 -1.62 -9.68
N THR A 5 1.91 -2.80 -9.68
CA THR A 5 3.22 -3.03 -9.05
C THR A 5 4.40 -2.90 -10.03
N GLY A 6 4.13 -2.70 -11.32
CA GLY A 6 5.17 -2.61 -12.34
C GLY A 6 5.95 -3.92 -12.43
N GLY A 7 7.24 -3.88 -12.14
CA GLY A 7 8.11 -5.07 -12.15
C GLY A 7 8.14 -5.87 -10.85
N LEU A 8 7.48 -5.40 -9.79
CA LEU A 8 7.41 -6.11 -8.51
C LEU A 8 6.30 -7.17 -8.55
N ASP A 9 6.59 -8.37 -8.02
CA ASP A 9 5.59 -9.42 -7.84
C ASP A 9 4.52 -8.98 -6.81
N PRO A 10 3.26 -8.77 -7.24
CA PRO A 10 2.19 -8.36 -6.34
C PRO A 10 1.87 -9.42 -5.28
N SER A 11 2.12 -10.71 -5.55
CA SER A 11 1.86 -11.80 -4.61
C SER A 11 2.88 -11.82 -3.47
N GLU A 12 4.14 -11.53 -3.77
CA GLU A 12 5.21 -11.43 -2.77
C GLU A 12 4.94 -10.27 -1.81
N LEU A 13 4.64 -9.07 -2.34
CA LEU A 13 4.30 -7.90 -1.54
C LEU A 13 3.09 -8.16 -0.63
N ARG A 14 2.04 -8.78 -1.17
CA ARG A 14 0.82 -9.11 -0.42
C ARG A 14 1.12 -10.10 0.70
N THR A 15 1.84 -11.18 0.41
CA THR A 15 2.22 -12.21 1.38
C THR A 15 3.01 -11.60 2.54
N LEU A 16 3.99 -10.75 2.23
CA LEU A 16 4.80 -10.09 3.26
C LEU A 16 3.96 -9.18 4.16
N CYS A 17 3.10 -8.33 3.57
CA CYS A 17 2.22 -7.44 4.31
C CYS A 17 1.25 -8.20 5.23
N GLU A 18 0.67 -9.29 4.74
CA GLU A 18 -0.29 -10.09 5.49
C GLU A 18 0.39 -10.85 6.63
N GLN A 19 1.48 -11.57 6.35
CA GLN A 19 2.11 -12.47 7.31
C GLN A 19 2.93 -11.74 8.37
N GLN A 20 3.63 -10.65 8.00
CA GLN A 20 4.55 -9.98 8.93
C GLN A 20 3.96 -8.73 9.59
N ALA A 21 2.93 -8.12 8.98
CA ALA A 21 2.39 -6.85 9.46
C ALA A 21 0.86 -6.86 9.67
N GLY A 22 0.17 -7.96 9.34
CA GLY A 22 -1.29 -8.06 9.48
C GLY A 22 -2.08 -7.18 8.51
N LEU A 23 -1.45 -6.60 7.48
CA LEU A 23 -2.13 -5.79 6.46
C LEU A 23 -2.59 -6.69 5.30
N ILE A 24 -3.90 -6.85 5.16
CA ILE A 24 -4.48 -7.61 4.05
C ILE A 24 -4.70 -6.69 2.85
N LEU A 25 -3.99 -6.98 1.76
CA LEU A 25 -4.16 -6.31 0.47
C LEU A 25 -4.98 -7.20 -0.47
N GLY A 26 -5.94 -6.59 -1.17
CA GLY A 26 -6.81 -7.31 -2.11
C GLY A 26 -6.04 -7.80 -3.34
N LEU A 27 -6.50 -8.90 -3.92
CA LEU A 27 -5.96 -9.46 -5.16
C LEU A 27 -6.23 -8.53 -6.37
N GLY A 28 -5.31 -8.55 -7.33
CA GLY A 28 -5.59 -8.14 -8.70
C GLY A 28 -6.69 -9.02 -9.31
N ILE A 29 -7.49 -8.44 -10.20
CA ILE A 29 -8.60 -9.14 -10.87
C ILE A 29 -8.44 -9.00 -12.38
N ALA A 30 -8.96 -9.97 -13.14
CA ALA A 30 -8.94 -9.97 -14.59
C ALA A 30 -7.53 -9.86 -15.22
N GLY A 31 -6.53 -10.52 -14.61
CA GLY A 31 -5.15 -10.56 -15.13
C GLY A 31 -4.36 -9.26 -14.96
N ILE A 32 -4.83 -8.34 -14.12
CA ILE A 32 -4.10 -7.11 -13.80
C ILE A 32 -3.08 -7.41 -12.69
N GLU A 33 -1.80 -7.27 -13.03
CA GLU A 33 -0.68 -7.38 -12.10
C GLU A 33 -0.64 -6.18 -11.14
N GLY A 34 -1.10 -6.42 -9.92
CA GLY A 34 -1.20 -5.41 -8.89
C GLY A 34 -1.96 -5.90 -7.66
N PHE A 35 -2.14 -5.00 -6.70
CA PHE A 35 -2.95 -5.23 -5.51
C PHE A 35 -4.08 -4.21 -5.41
N ARG A 36 -5.06 -4.47 -4.55
CA ARG A 36 -6.14 -3.53 -4.26
C ARG A 36 -6.04 -3.01 -2.84
N LEU A 37 -5.95 -1.68 -2.70
CA LEU A 37 -6.07 -0.99 -1.42
C LEU A 37 -7.53 -0.62 -1.17
N ALA A 38 -8.08 -1.08 -0.04
CA ALA A 38 -9.41 -0.72 0.41
C ALA A 38 -9.39 0.67 1.07
N HIS A 39 -10.39 1.49 0.76
CA HIS A 39 -10.49 2.88 1.24
C HIS A 39 -11.94 3.35 1.40
N MET A 40 -12.87 2.41 1.53
CA MET A 40 -14.30 2.67 1.71
C MET A 40 -14.78 2.16 3.07
N GLY A 41 -15.90 2.72 3.55
CA GLY A 41 -16.53 2.31 4.81
C GLY A 41 -16.11 3.20 5.98
N HIS A 42 -16.12 2.63 7.19
CA HIS A 42 -15.74 3.35 8.41
C HIS A 42 -14.21 3.38 8.55
N LEU A 43 -13.59 4.40 7.97
CA LEU A 43 -12.15 4.61 7.96
C LEU A 43 -11.82 6.03 8.40
N ASN A 44 -10.58 6.25 8.83
CA ASN A 44 -10.05 7.56 9.19
C ASN A 44 -8.61 7.73 8.64
N PRO A 45 -8.05 8.95 8.64
CA PRO A 45 -6.72 9.19 8.09
C PRO A 45 -5.60 8.32 8.70
N PRO A 46 -5.53 8.10 10.03
CA PRO A 46 -4.55 7.19 10.62
C PRO A 46 -4.58 5.77 10.06
N MET A 47 -5.76 5.20 9.79
CA MET A 47 -5.88 3.85 9.19
C MET A 47 -5.26 3.79 7.80
N ILE A 48 -5.54 4.79 6.94
CA ILE A 48 -4.98 4.85 5.58
C ILE A 48 -3.48 5.12 5.62
N LEU A 49 -3.03 6.07 6.44
CA LEU A 49 -1.61 6.36 6.61
C LEU A 49 -0.84 5.15 7.13
N GLY A 50 -1.42 4.40 8.08
CA GLY A 50 -0.85 3.13 8.56
C GLY A 50 -0.74 2.08 7.45
N ALA A 51 -1.79 1.91 6.63
CA ALA A 51 -1.73 0.99 5.50
C ALA A 51 -0.65 1.38 4.47
N LEU A 52 -0.55 2.67 4.13
CA LEU A 52 0.50 3.17 3.23
C LEU A 52 1.91 2.99 3.82
N GLY A 53 2.08 3.22 5.12
CA GLY A 53 3.36 3.03 5.80
C GLY A 53 3.79 1.57 5.86
N THR A 54 2.87 0.65 6.09
CA THR A 54 3.14 -0.78 6.02
C THR A 54 3.53 -1.22 4.61
N ILE A 55 2.87 -0.71 3.57
CA ILE A 55 3.26 -0.98 2.18
C ILE A 55 4.68 -0.46 1.90
N GLU A 56 4.99 0.77 2.31
CA GLU A 56 6.31 1.38 2.15
C GLU A 56 7.41 0.59 2.88
N ALA A 57 7.14 0.14 4.11
CA ALA A 57 8.05 -0.74 4.85
C ALA A 57 8.28 -2.09 4.16
N ALA A 58 7.22 -2.69 3.58
CA ALA A 58 7.32 -3.93 2.82
C ALA A 58 8.13 -3.74 1.53
N LEU A 59 7.96 -2.62 0.81
CA LEU A 59 8.76 -2.28 -0.37
C LEU A 59 10.26 -2.16 -0.02
N HIS A 60 10.58 -1.50 1.10
CA HIS A 60 11.95 -1.46 1.61
C HIS A 60 12.50 -2.85 1.95
N SER A 61 11.71 -3.70 2.60
CA SER A 61 12.11 -5.08 2.93
C SER A 61 12.37 -5.94 1.69
N LEU A 62 11.66 -5.70 0.60
CA LEU A 62 11.85 -6.38 -0.69
C LEU A 62 12.98 -5.77 -1.53
N GLY A 63 13.67 -4.73 -1.02
CA GLY A 63 14.71 -4.03 -1.77
C GLY A 63 14.18 -3.27 -2.99
N THR A 64 12.89 -2.93 -3.02
CA THR A 64 12.30 -2.20 -4.14
C THR A 64 12.79 -0.75 -4.14
N PRO A 65 13.36 -0.24 -5.24
CA PRO A 65 13.82 1.14 -5.31
C PRO A 65 12.64 2.11 -5.25
N MET A 66 12.71 3.07 -4.34
CA MET A 66 11.72 4.14 -4.17
C MET A 66 12.39 5.50 -4.33
N THR A 67 11.75 6.41 -5.07
CA THR A 67 12.26 7.78 -5.29
C THR A 67 11.82 8.75 -4.20
N SER A 68 10.74 8.45 -3.49
CA SER A 68 10.13 9.30 -2.48
C SER A 68 9.17 8.50 -1.60
N SER A 69 8.84 9.04 -0.42
CA SER A 69 7.87 8.43 0.49
C SER A 69 6.43 8.68 0.05
N GLY A 70 5.65 7.60 -0.08
CA GLY A 70 4.22 7.67 -0.36
C GLY A 70 3.42 8.14 0.85
N VAL A 71 3.85 7.76 2.06
CA VAL A 71 3.24 8.24 3.31
C VAL A 71 3.41 9.75 3.46
N ALA A 72 4.59 10.29 3.19
CA ALA A 72 4.84 11.73 3.25
C ALA A 72 3.95 12.50 2.25
N ALA A 73 3.81 11.97 1.03
CA ALA A 73 2.92 12.55 0.02
C ALA A 73 1.45 12.54 0.48
N ALA A 74 0.99 11.43 1.07
CA ALA A 74 -0.37 11.32 1.61
C ALA A 74 -0.61 12.30 2.78
N ALA A 75 0.35 12.42 3.71
CA ALA A 75 0.26 13.37 4.81
C ALA A 75 0.17 14.83 4.32
N ALA A 76 0.98 15.20 3.32
CA ALA A 76 0.93 16.52 2.71
C ALA A 76 -0.41 16.79 2.01
N ALA A 77 -0.98 15.79 1.33
CA ALA A 77 -2.28 15.90 0.67
C ALA A 77 -3.44 16.01 1.68
N LEU A 78 -3.33 15.35 2.84
CA LEU A 78 -4.34 15.38 3.91
C LEU A 78 -4.30 16.69 4.71
N GLY A 79 -3.12 17.29 4.90
CA GLY A 79 -2.90 18.46 5.76
C GLY A 79 -3.90 19.61 5.58
N PRO A 80 -4.26 20.03 4.35
CA PRO A 80 -5.26 21.09 4.11
C PRO A 80 -6.71 20.74 4.50
N HIS A 81 -6.98 19.48 4.84
CA HIS A 81 -8.32 18.94 5.10
C HIS A 81 -8.50 18.41 6.54
N LEU A 82 -7.51 18.62 7.40
CA LEU A 82 -7.62 18.42 8.85
C LEU A 82 -8.26 19.65 9.51
#